data_AF-A0A0D7EP57-F1
#
_entry.id   AF-A0A0D7EP57-F1
#
_cell.length_a   1.000
_cell.length_b   1.000
_cell.length_c   1.000
_cell.angle_alpha   90.00
_cell.angle_beta   90.00
_cell.angle_gamma   90.00
#
_symmetry.space_group_name_H-M   'P 1'
#
loop_
_entity.id
_entity.type
_entity.pdbx_description
1 polymer ?
#
loop_
_entity_poly.entity_id
_entity_poly.type
_entity_poly.pdbx_seq_one_letter_code
_entity_poly.pdbx_strand_id
1 'polypeptide(L)' 'MRAIVAATCLIAVLMLSLSLAMAQDGAARKACEPDYRRLCSGVMPGGGRVLKCLNEHRDALSEPCRQALDARGAK' A
#
# COMPACT_ATOMS: atom_id res chain seq x y z
N MET A 1 31.51 -19.43 20.42
CA MET A 1 30.16 -19.21 20.98
C MET A 1 29.67 -17.76 20.85
N ARG A 2 30.39 -16.74 21.35
CA ARG A 2 29.98 -15.31 21.24
C ARG A 2 29.83 -14.79 19.80
N ALA A 3 30.74 -15.19 18.90
CA ALA A 3 30.69 -14.82 17.48
C ALA A 3 29.56 -15.52 16.70
N ILE A 4 29.14 -16.71 17.14
CA ILE A 4 28.06 -17.49 16.51
C ILE A 4 26.71 -16.83 16.84
N VAL A 5 26.52 -16.39 18.09
CA VAL A 5 25.31 -15.68 18.55
C VAL A 5 25.15 -14.33 17.83
N ALA A 6 26.23 -13.59 17.63
CA ALA A 6 26.21 -12.32 16.90
C ALA A 6 25.81 -12.50 15.42
N ALA A 7 26.35 -13.51 14.75
CA ALA A 7 26.01 -13.83 13.37
C ALA A 7 24.55 -14.27 13.22
N THR A 8 24.02 -15.07 14.16
CA THR A 8 22.61 -15.50 14.13
C THR A 8 21.63 -14.35 14.36
N CYS A 9 21.97 -13.37 15.21
CA CYS A 9 21.14 -12.19 15.42
C CYS A 9 21.07 -11.29 14.18
N LEU A 10 22.20 -11.08 13.49
CA LEU A 10 22.25 -10.28 12.26
C LEU A 10 21.41 -10.89 11.14
N ILE A 11 21.45 -12.22 10.99
CA ILE A 11 20.64 -12.94 10.00
C ILE A 11 19.14 -12.86 10.35
N ALA A 12 18.78 -13.02 11.63
CA ALA A 12 17.38 -12.93 12.07
C ALA A 12 16.77 -11.53 11.87
N VAL A 13 17.55 -10.46 12.12
CA VAL A 13 17.10 -9.08 11.89
C VAL A 13 16.91 -8.80 10.39
N LEU A 14 17.81 -9.31 9.54
CA LEU A 14 17.67 -9.16 8.08
C LEU A 14 16.39 -9.84 7.57
N MET A 15 16.09 -11.06 8.05
CA MET A 15 14.90 -11.81 7.65
C MET A 15 13.59 -11.16 8.12
N LEU A 16 13.58 -10.49 9.28
CA LEU A 16 12.40 -9.81 9.81
C LEU A 16 12.01 -8.57 8.98
N SER A 17 13.00 -7.87 8.41
CA SER A 17 12.78 -6.65 7.63
C SER A 17 12.09 -6.89 6.28
N LEU A 18 12.27 -8.07 5.67
CA LEU A 18 11.77 -8.38 4.33
C LEU A 18 10.24 -8.58 4.30
N SER A 19 9.66 -9.05 5.40
CA SER A 19 8.23 -9.35 5.52
C SER A 19 7.34 -8.09 5.59
N LEU A 20 7.89 -6.95 6.00
CA LEU A 20 7.10 -5.72 6.21
C LEU A 20 6.76 -4.99 4.90
N ALA A 21 7.48 -5.30 3.81
CA ALA A 21 7.35 -4.59 2.54
C ALA A 21 6.05 -4.91 1.76
N MET A 22 5.39 -6.04 2.04
CA MET A 22 4.27 -6.54 1.21
C MET A 22 2.87 -6.22 1.75
N ALA A 23 2.75 -5.50 2.87
CA ALA A 23 1.46 -5.28 3.53
C ALA A 23 0.75 -3.97 3.12
N GLN A 24 1.50 -2.98 2.62
CA GLN A 24 1.00 -1.62 2.45
C GLN A 24 0.03 -1.48 1.27
N ASP A 25 0.17 -2.35 0.26
CA ASP A 25 -0.61 -2.18 -0.96
C ASP A 25 -2.08 -2.56 -0.82
N GLY A 26 -2.35 -3.60 -0.04
CA GLY A 26 -3.69 -4.14 0.18
C GLY A 26 -4.58 -3.23 1.01
N ALA A 27 -4.00 -2.51 1.98
CA ALA A 27 -4.74 -1.59 2.84
C ALA A 27 -5.36 -0.45 2.05
N ALA A 28 -4.59 0.18 1.16
CA ALA A 28 -5.10 1.26 0.31
C ALA A 28 -6.17 0.79 -0.68
N ARG A 29 -6.02 -0.43 -1.22
CA ARG A 29 -7.01 -1.00 -2.13
C ARG A 29 -8.35 -1.22 -1.43
N LYS A 30 -8.33 -1.72 -0.18
CA LYS A 30 -9.52 -1.87 0.65
C LYS A 30 -10.15 -0.53 1.02
N ALA A 31 -9.33 0.44 1.43
CA ALA A 31 -9.81 1.78 1.79
C ALA A 31 -10.53 2.48 0.63
N CYS A 32 -10.02 2.32 -0.59
CA CYS A 32 -10.56 2.95 -1.80
C CYS A 32 -11.62 2.13 -2.53
N GLU A 33 -11.92 0.89 -2.11
CA GLU A 33 -12.89 0.04 -2.78
C GLU A 33 -14.31 0.64 -2.91
N PRO A 34 -14.91 1.25 -1.87
CA PRO A 34 -16.22 1.87 -2.01
C PRO A 34 -16.20 3.07 -2.97
N ASP A 35 -15.13 3.87 -2.94
CA ASP A 35 -14.96 5.01 -3.85
C ASP A 35 -14.74 4.56 -5.29
N TYR A 36 -13.94 3.51 -5.50
CA TYR A 36 -13.76 2.88 -6.80
C TYR A 36 -15.09 2.42 -7.38
N ARG A 37 -15.94 1.73 -6.60
CA ARG A 37 -17.26 1.30 -7.08
C ARG A 37 -18.18 2.47 -7.44
N ARG A 38 -18.10 3.58 -6.71
CA ARG A 38 -18.97 4.75 -6.90
C ARG A 38 -18.51 5.66 -8.04
N LEU A 39 -17.21 5.82 -8.21
CA LEU A 39 -16.60 6.83 -9.08
C LEU A 39 -15.90 6.24 -10.31
N CYS A 40 -15.38 5.02 -10.20
CA CYS A 40 -14.44 4.43 -11.17
C CYS A 40 -14.84 3.02 -11.63
N SER A 41 -16.11 2.60 -11.48
CA SER A 41 -16.54 1.21 -11.73
C SER A 41 -16.32 0.71 -13.16
N GLY A 42 -16.25 1.61 -14.15
CA GLY A 42 -15.92 1.29 -15.54
C GLY A 42 -14.43 1.19 -15.85
N VAL A 43 -13.55 1.45 -14.88
CA VAL A 43 -12.09 1.47 -15.10
C VAL A 43 -11.52 0.06 -14.98
N MET A 44 -10.99 -0.48 -16.08
CA MET A 44 -10.34 -1.79 -16.06
C MET A 44 -9.12 -1.78 -15.14
N PRO A 45 -9.02 -2.68 -14.13
CA PRO A 45 -7.88 -2.75 -13.22
C PRO A 45 -6.54 -3.01 -13.91
N GLY A 46 -5.44 -2.58 -13.30
CA GLY A 46 -4.07 -2.77 -13.81
C GLY A 46 -3.45 -1.51 -14.43
N GLY A 47 -2.12 -1.49 -14.55
CA GLY A 47 -1.37 -0.40 -15.18
C GLY A 47 -1.58 0.98 -14.56
N GLY A 48 -1.95 1.06 -13.27
CA GLY A 48 -2.21 2.34 -12.59
C GLY A 48 -3.50 3.06 -12.97
N ARG A 49 -4.34 2.50 -13.85
CA ARG A 49 -5.56 3.19 -14.33
C ARG A 49 -6.54 3.56 -13.21
N VAL A 50 -6.74 2.65 -12.26
CA VAL A 50 -7.63 2.89 -11.10
C VAL A 50 -7.09 4.02 -10.23
N LEU A 51 -5.77 4.06 -10.01
CA LEU A 51 -5.13 5.13 -9.24
C LEU A 51 -5.31 6.49 -9.93
N LYS A 52 -5.15 6.54 -11.26
CA LYS A 52 -5.41 7.74 -12.04
C LYS A 52 -6.86 8.23 -11.88
N CYS A 53 -7.84 7.34 -12.04
CA CYS A 53 -9.25 7.70 -11.87
C CYS A 53 -9.55 8.20 -10.46
N LEU A 54 -9.05 7.53 -9.42
CA LEU A 54 -9.23 7.97 -8.03
C LEU A 54 -8.61 9.36 -7.80
N ASN A 55 -7.44 9.64 -8.38
CA ASN A 55 -6.81 10.96 -8.30
C ASN A 55 -7.60 12.05 -9.05
N GLU A 56 -8.21 11.74 -10.20
CA GLU A 56 -9.09 12.67 -10.91
C GLU A 56 -10.34 13.03 -10.10
N HIS A 57 -10.77 12.15 -9.20
CA HIS A 57 -11.89 12.36 -8.29
C HIS A 57 -11.49 12.63 -6.84
N ARG A 58 -10.26 13.10 -6.57
CA ARG A 58 -9.67 13.21 -5.22
C ARG A 58 -10.57 13.93 -4.21
N ASP A 59 -11.24 15.00 -4.63
CA ASP A 59 -12.12 15.80 -3.77
C ASP A 59 -13.41 15.07 -3.40
N ALA A 60 -13.85 14.14 -4.26
CA ALA A 60 -15.04 13.32 -4.05
C ALA A 60 -14.77 12.00 -3.34
N LEU A 61 -13.51 11.65 -3.06
CA LEU A 61 -13.14 10.44 -2.33
C LEU A 61 -13.60 10.50 -0.88
N SER A 62 -13.73 9.34 -0.25
CA SER A 62 -13.83 9.26 1.20
C SER A 62 -12.49 9.64 1.85
N GLU A 63 -12.56 10.14 3.08
CA GLU A 63 -11.38 10.44 3.89
C GLU A 63 -10.39 9.26 4.01
N PRO A 64 -10.82 8.02 4.31
CA PRO A 64 -9.90 6.89 4.39
C PRO A 64 -9.20 6.59 3.05
N CYS A 65 -9.88 6.77 1.91
CA CYS A 65 -9.24 6.58 0.61
C CYS A 65 -8.20 7.68 0.33
N ARG A 66 -8.49 8.96 0.61
CA ARG A 66 -7.52 10.04 0.45
C ARG A 66 -6.25 9.79 1.26
N GLN A 67 -6.40 9.48 2.55
CA GLN A 67 -5.26 9.20 3.43
C GLN A 67 -4.42 8.03 2.92
N ALA A 68 -5.08 6.97 2.43
CA ALA A 68 -4.40 5.82 1.86
C ALA A 68 -3.65 6.13 0.55
N LEU A 69 -4.18 7.03 -0.29
CA LEU A 69 -3.48 7.49 -1.50
C LEU A 69 -2.29 8.38 -1.16
N ASP A 70 -2.43 9.27 -0.18
CA ASP A 70 -1.35 10.16 0.26
C ASP A 70 -0.19 9.35 0.88
N ALA A 71 -0.50 8.33 1.69
CA ALA A 71 0.49 7.41 2.25
C ALA A 71 1.26 6.62 1.17
N ARG A 72 0.69 6.45 -0.03
CA ARG A 72 1.35 5.83 -1.18
C ARG A 72 2.21 6.81 -1.98
N GLY A 73 1.80 8.06 -2.09
CA GLY A 73 2.48 9.12 -2.85
C GLY A 73 3.60 9.81 -2.09
N ALA A 74 3.65 9.68 -0.77
CA ALA A 74 4.71 10.21 0.09
C ALA A 74 6.02 9.38 0.06
N LYS A 75 6.26 8.63 -1.02
CA LYS A 75 7.40 7.71 -1.17
C LYS A 75 8.34 8.13 -2.27
#